data_AF-A0A1I6KY22-F1
#
_entry.id   AF-A0A1I6KY22-F1
#
_cell.length_a   1.000
_cell.length_b   1.000
_cell.length_c   1.000
_cell.angle_alpha   90.00
_cell.angle_beta   90.00
_cell.angle_gamma   90.00
#
_symmetry.space_group_name_H-M   'P 1'
#
loop_
_entity.id
_entity.type
_entity.pdbx_description
1 polymer ?
#
loop_
_entity_poly.entity_id
_entity_poly.type
_entity_poly.pdbx_seq_one_letter_code
_entity_poly.pdbx_strand_id
1 'polypeptide(L)'
;MEAQSLVALPIVLALELSSGEAPARITLSRDEAAELAALIAADLHGLVPQIDQARLAVAGALFDTVELLRPGFPVWATLDELAKRVPRGHLDNVVAFGTHEGHMPAQPLEPEATYADGPMRLLPLSLLAPETLAAELSESLEVELVGRGEAGARTADWLMRTLGVRLEHVRYLSRNDLLAMTCVQYEHVNLAALWTLLEAALLTPYREETALSARGLALRYAEGKISVQSPADWLRTQSSEPAQRAHDLAGILFELRQYAALLEAHHLPVSLHSEHASATGAEHGYLLEVLGTLEPAYGAPALHAHEAPGLGVVAVTLAQRGDGGRARVLVHGYPLHSKALGSLVTALAERYGIPAELHALGRIVLDADGHLAAPSHALH
;
A
#
# COMPACT_ATOMS: atom_id res chain seq x y z
N MET A 1 -28.64 28.76 16.43
CA MET A 1 -28.31 27.42 16.90
C MET A 1 -26.86 27.21 16.51
N GLU A 2 -25.93 27.36 17.45
CA GLU A 2 -24.51 27.19 17.17
C GLU A 2 -24.27 25.79 16.62
N ALA A 3 -23.54 25.69 15.51
CA ALA A 3 -23.15 24.41 14.95
C ALA A 3 -22.20 23.74 15.95
N GLN A 4 -22.74 22.85 16.77
CA GLN A 4 -21.95 22.09 17.73
C GLN A 4 -20.87 21.31 16.97
N SER A 5 -19.60 21.63 17.25
CA SER A 5 -18.45 20.95 16.67
C SER A 5 -18.51 19.45 17.04
N LEU A 6 -18.34 18.60 16.02
CA LEU A 6 -18.35 17.14 16.16
C LEU A 6 -16.94 16.61 15.93
N VAL A 7 -16.46 15.81 16.88
CA VAL A 7 -15.20 15.07 16.81
C VAL A 7 -15.50 13.65 16.36
N ALA A 8 -14.77 13.17 15.35
CA ALA A 8 -14.92 11.80 14.87
C ALA A 8 -14.02 10.85 15.66
N LEU A 9 -14.58 9.73 16.09
CA LEU A 9 -13.90 8.64 16.76
C LEU A 9 -13.99 7.40 15.85
N PRO A 10 -12.93 7.11 15.07
CA PRO A 10 -12.94 6.01 14.11
C PRO A 10 -12.90 4.64 14.79
N ILE A 11 -13.79 3.75 14.37
CA ILE A 11 -13.89 2.35 14.83
C ILE A 11 -13.91 1.47 13.58
N VAL A 12 -13.57 0.20 13.74
CA VAL A 12 -13.74 -0.81 12.70
C VAL A 12 -14.35 -2.08 13.31
N LEU A 13 -15.27 -2.71 12.57
CA LEU A 13 -15.70 -4.07 12.85
C LEU A 13 -14.86 -5.01 11.98
N ALA A 14 -13.98 -5.77 12.62
CA ALA A 14 -13.12 -6.77 12.00
C ALA A 14 -13.83 -8.13 11.94
N LEU A 15 -13.85 -8.72 10.75
CA LEU A 15 -14.44 -10.02 10.44
C LEU A 15 -13.32 -10.96 10.03
N GLU A 16 -12.97 -11.91 10.91
CA GLU A 16 -12.03 -12.97 10.59
C GLU A 16 -12.80 -14.14 9.97
N LEU A 17 -12.50 -14.42 8.70
CA LEU A 17 -13.17 -15.45 7.92
C LEU A 17 -12.56 -16.82 8.24
N SER A 18 -13.39 -17.86 8.29
CA SER A 18 -12.85 -19.22 8.35
C SER A 18 -12.02 -19.56 7.12
N SER A 19 -11.00 -20.41 7.28
CA SER A 19 -10.10 -20.79 6.19
C SER A 19 -10.85 -21.26 4.93
N GLY A 20 -10.56 -20.61 3.79
CA GLY A 20 -11.15 -20.91 2.48
C GLY A 20 -12.52 -20.27 2.21
N GLU A 21 -13.07 -19.51 3.15
CA GLU A 21 -14.28 -18.72 2.95
C GLU A 21 -13.96 -17.39 2.26
N ALA A 22 -14.88 -16.91 1.42
CA ALA A 22 -14.84 -15.58 0.84
C ALA A 22 -16.27 -15.01 0.78
N PRO A 23 -16.48 -13.73 1.15
CA PRO A 23 -17.80 -13.11 1.05
C PRO A 23 -18.34 -13.18 -0.37
N ALA A 24 -19.62 -13.57 -0.52
CA ALA A 24 -20.28 -13.57 -1.83
C ALA A 24 -20.37 -12.15 -2.43
N ARG A 25 -20.24 -11.13 -1.58
CA ARG A 25 -20.22 -9.71 -1.90
C ARG A 25 -19.45 -8.96 -0.82
N ILE A 26 -18.84 -7.85 -1.22
CA ILE A 26 -18.08 -6.96 -0.32
C ILE A 26 -18.80 -5.64 -0.04
N THR A 27 -20.00 -5.45 -0.59
CA THR A 27 -20.86 -4.29 -0.32
C THR A 27 -22.27 -4.73 0.03
N LEU A 28 -22.95 -3.91 0.82
CA LEU A 28 -24.32 -4.08 1.29
C LEU A 28 -25.22 -3.07 0.60
N SER A 29 -26.48 -3.43 0.39
CA SER A 29 -27.51 -2.46 -0.01
C SER A 29 -27.78 -1.45 1.11
N ARG A 30 -28.49 -0.36 0.80
CA ARG A 30 -28.91 0.63 1.83
C ARG A 30 -29.70 0.00 2.97
N ASP A 31 -30.63 -0.91 2.66
CA ASP A 31 -31.50 -1.54 3.66
C ASP A 31 -30.69 -2.48 4.57
N GLU A 32 -29.80 -3.28 3.98
CA GLU A 32 -28.91 -4.18 4.71
C GLU A 32 -27.90 -3.41 5.58
N ALA A 33 -27.34 -2.31 5.05
CA ALA A 33 -26.45 -1.45 5.81
C ALA A 33 -27.17 -0.81 7.02
N ALA A 34 -28.44 -0.41 6.85
CA ALA A 34 -29.25 0.14 7.93
C ALA A 34 -29.59 -0.90 9.00
N GLU A 35 -29.93 -2.13 8.59
CA GLU A 35 -30.19 -3.24 9.53
C GLU A 35 -28.92 -3.57 10.34
N LEU A 36 -27.78 -3.71 9.66
CA LEU A 36 -26.50 -3.95 10.33
C LEU A 36 -26.14 -2.81 11.28
N ALA A 37 -26.35 -1.55 10.88
CA ALA A 37 -26.03 -0.41 11.73
C ALA A 37 -26.87 -0.39 13.02
N ALA A 38 -28.13 -0.85 12.98
CA ALA A 38 -28.95 -1.00 14.19
C ALA A 38 -28.42 -2.10 15.13
N LEU A 39 -27.93 -3.21 14.58
CA LEU A 39 -27.29 -4.28 15.35
C LEU A 39 -25.98 -3.79 16.00
N ILE A 40 -25.15 -3.09 15.23
CA ILE A 40 -23.90 -2.50 15.71
C ILE A 40 -24.17 -1.46 16.81
N ALA A 41 -25.19 -0.61 16.64
CA ALA A 41 -25.57 0.36 17.67
C ALA A 41 -25.96 -0.32 18.99
N ALA A 42 -26.71 -1.42 18.93
CA ALA A 42 -27.09 -2.18 20.11
C ALA A 42 -25.88 -2.83 20.81
N ASP A 43 -24.96 -3.41 20.04
CA ASP A 43 -23.72 -3.98 20.58
C ASP A 43 -22.86 -2.91 21.25
N LEU A 44 -22.57 -1.81 20.55
CA LEU A 44 -21.73 -0.73 21.07
C LEU A 44 -22.37 -0.05 22.27
N HIS A 45 -23.70 0.09 22.34
CA HIS A 45 -24.39 0.64 23.51
C HIS A 45 -24.20 -0.27 24.75
N GLY A 46 -24.21 -1.59 24.55
CA GLY A 46 -23.94 -2.55 25.62
C GLY A 46 -22.50 -2.51 26.15
N LEU A 47 -21.54 -2.07 25.32
CA LEU A 47 -20.14 -1.91 25.69
C LEU A 47 -19.87 -0.53 26.30
N VAL A 48 -20.36 0.53 25.66
CA VAL A 48 -20.14 1.93 26.00
C VAL A 48 -21.47 2.69 25.92
N PRO A 49 -22.26 2.76 27.00
CA PRO A 49 -23.61 3.37 26.96
C PRO A 49 -23.63 4.85 26.54
N GLN A 50 -22.51 5.57 26.71
CA GLN A 50 -22.38 6.98 26.35
C GLN A 50 -22.51 7.25 24.84
N ILE A 51 -22.47 6.23 23.97
CA ILE A 51 -22.59 6.41 22.52
C ILE A 51 -23.94 7.00 22.09
N ASP A 52 -24.98 6.92 22.93
CA ASP A 52 -26.31 7.48 22.62
C ASP A 52 -26.29 9.00 22.43
N GLN A 53 -25.23 9.66 22.93
CA GLN A 53 -24.99 11.09 22.78
C GLN A 53 -24.16 11.43 21.54
N ALA A 54 -23.64 10.42 20.85
CA ALA A 54 -22.90 10.54 19.60
C ALA A 54 -23.76 10.06 18.43
N ARG A 55 -23.36 10.41 17.22
CA ARG A 55 -23.92 9.84 16.00
C ARG A 55 -23.03 8.71 15.51
N LEU A 56 -23.57 7.52 15.36
CA LEU A 56 -22.94 6.38 14.70
C LEU A 56 -23.12 6.49 13.18
N ALA A 57 -22.02 6.39 12.44
CA ALA A 57 -21.98 6.27 11.00
C ALA A 57 -21.36 4.93 10.61
N VAL A 58 -21.98 4.22 9.67
CA VAL A 58 -21.57 2.89 9.23
C VAL A 58 -21.43 2.87 7.71
N ALA A 59 -20.28 2.44 7.20
CA ALA A 59 -20.16 2.10 5.78
C ALA A 59 -20.58 0.64 5.58
N GLY A 60 -21.57 0.40 4.72
CA GLY A 60 -22.01 -0.93 4.32
C GLY A 60 -21.07 -1.57 3.30
N ALA A 61 -19.76 -1.55 3.56
CA ALA A 61 -18.73 -2.07 2.67
C ALA A 61 -17.59 -2.70 3.48
N LEU A 62 -17.01 -3.76 2.93
CA LEU A 62 -15.93 -4.56 3.50
C LEU A 62 -14.64 -4.25 2.76
N PHE A 63 -13.63 -3.82 3.53
CA PHE A 63 -12.32 -3.42 3.03
C PHE A 63 -11.23 -4.36 3.54
N ASP A 64 -10.08 -4.32 2.88
CA ASP A 64 -8.81 -4.78 3.43
C ASP A 64 -8.17 -3.71 4.34
N THR A 65 -7.28 -4.16 5.22
CA THR A 65 -6.45 -3.31 6.06
C THR A 65 -5.69 -2.25 5.26
N VAL A 66 -5.13 -2.60 4.10
CA VAL A 66 -4.35 -1.65 3.28
C VAL A 66 -5.19 -0.48 2.79
N GLU A 67 -6.48 -0.69 2.53
CA GLU A 67 -7.39 0.34 2.04
C GLU A 67 -7.78 1.33 3.15
N LEU A 68 -8.02 0.82 4.36
CA LEU A 68 -8.36 1.66 5.52
C LEU A 68 -7.15 2.45 6.02
N LEU A 69 -5.96 1.86 5.94
CA LEU A 69 -4.69 2.45 6.39
C LEU A 69 -3.94 3.17 5.26
N ARG A 70 -4.64 3.95 4.45
CA ARG A 70 -4.03 4.90 3.50
C ARG A 70 -3.80 6.24 4.20
N PRO A 71 -2.69 6.96 3.91
CA PRO A 71 -2.43 8.29 4.46
C PRO A 71 -3.64 9.22 4.32
N GLY A 72 -3.98 9.91 5.41
CA GLY A 72 -5.18 10.75 5.49
C GLY A 72 -6.49 10.00 5.77
N PHE A 73 -6.45 8.67 5.91
CA PHE A 73 -7.60 7.83 6.29
C PHE A 73 -8.85 8.09 5.41
N PRO A 74 -8.74 8.01 4.07
CA PRO A 74 -9.74 8.53 3.13
C PRO A 74 -11.14 7.92 3.32
N VAL A 75 -11.21 6.63 3.73
CA VAL A 75 -12.47 5.94 3.99
C VAL A 75 -13.20 6.57 5.18
N TRP A 76 -12.53 6.68 6.34
CA TRP A 76 -13.11 7.31 7.52
C TRP A 76 -13.37 8.81 7.32
N ALA A 77 -12.44 9.54 6.69
CA ALA A 77 -12.63 10.95 6.39
C ALA A 77 -13.89 11.20 5.54
N THR A 78 -14.12 10.36 4.52
CA THR A 78 -15.32 10.43 3.68
C THR A 78 -16.58 10.04 4.45
N LEU A 79 -16.52 8.98 5.25
CA LEU A 79 -17.63 8.56 6.10
C LEU A 79 -18.05 9.67 7.07
N ASP A 80 -17.08 10.34 7.71
CA ASP A 80 -17.30 11.45 8.62
C ASP A 80 -17.96 12.65 7.92
N GLU A 81 -17.46 13.00 6.73
CA GLU A 81 -18.02 14.10 5.94
C GLU A 81 -19.46 13.84 5.53
N LEU A 82 -19.76 12.64 5.03
CA LEU A 82 -21.12 12.26 4.64
C LEU A 82 -22.04 12.26 5.86
N ALA A 83 -21.60 11.67 6.97
CA ALA A 83 -22.37 11.61 8.20
C ALA A 83 -22.65 13.01 8.78
N LYS A 84 -21.72 13.97 8.68
CA LYS A 84 -21.94 15.37 9.11
C LYS A 84 -23.01 16.09 8.27
N ARG A 85 -23.20 15.71 7.01
CA ARG A 85 -24.19 16.32 6.10
C ARG A 85 -25.63 15.83 6.33
N VAL A 86 -25.81 14.73 7.08
CA VAL A 86 -27.15 14.18 7.37
C VAL A 86 -27.88 15.03 8.43
N PRO A 87 -29.10 15.54 8.13
CA PRO A 87 -29.86 16.38 9.07
C PRO A 87 -30.16 15.66 10.40
N ARG A 88 -29.97 16.34 11.53
CA ARG A 88 -30.20 15.81 12.89
C ARG A 88 -31.69 15.54 13.23
N GLY A 89 -32.62 15.78 12.31
CA GLY A 89 -34.08 15.62 12.54
C GLY A 89 -34.76 14.52 11.71
N HIS A 90 -34.01 13.76 10.90
CA HIS A 90 -34.59 12.76 9.98
C HIS A 90 -34.21 11.31 10.27
N LEU A 91 -33.20 11.06 11.09
CA LEU A 91 -32.74 9.71 11.45
C LEU A 91 -32.43 9.69 12.94
N ASP A 92 -32.64 8.52 13.55
CA ASP A 92 -32.08 8.17 14.85
C ASP A 92 -30.56 8.45 14.85
N ASN A 93 -29.89 8.39 16.00
CA ASN A 93 -28.45 8.65 16.13
C ASN A 93 -27.54 7.66 15.34
N VAL A 94 -28.10 6.88 14.42
CA VAL A 94 -27.46 5.86 13.59
C VAL A 94 -27.71 6.19 12.11
N VAL A 95 -26.64 6.26 11.33
CA VAL A 95 -26.67 6.51 9.89
C VAL A 95 -25.86 5.40 9.20
N ALA A 96 -26.43 4.82 8.15
CA ALA A 96 -25.76 3.81 7.35
C ALA A 96 -25.65 4.25 5.88
N PHE A 97 -24.52 3.96 5.27
CA PHE A 97 -24.25 4.22 3.86
C PHE A 97 -24.07 2.88 3.15
N GLY A 98 -25.08 2.48 2.39
CA GLY A 98 -25.01 1.30 1.52
C GLY A 98 -25.12 1.67 0.05
N THR A 99 -24.96 0.66 -0.80
CA THR A 99 -24.98 0.81 -2.25
C THR A 99 -26.34 1.23 -2.80
N HIS A 100 -26.31 1.99 -3.89
CA HIS A 100 -27.46 2.28 -4.74
C HIS A 100 -27.08 2.02 -6.18
N GLU A 101 -27.91 1.25 -6.89
CA GLU A 101 -27.59 0.81 -8.26
C GLU A 101 -26.19 0.19 -8.37
N GLY A 102 -25.79 -0.56 -7.33
CA GLY A 102 -24.50 -1.27 -7.27
C GLY A 102 -23.29 -0.43 -6.87
N HIS A 103 -23.45 0.85 -6.54
CA HIS A 103 -22.33 1.74 -6.23
C HIS A 103 -22.45 2.35 -4.84
N MET A 104 -21.32 2.50 -4.16
CA MET A 104 -21.23 3.25 -2.91
C MET A 104 -21.39 4.76 -3.16
N PRO A 105 -21.85 5.54 -2.16
CA PRO A 105 -22.19 6.96 -2.37
C PRO A 105 -20.98 7.87 -2.64
N ALA A 106 -19.75 7.38 -2.44
CA ALA A 106 -18.52 8.09 -2.73
C ALA A 106 -17.40 7.10 -3.06
N GLN A 107 -16.47 7.50 -3.94
CA GLN A 107 -15.38 6.64 -4.42
C GLN A 107 -14.49 6.09 -3.30
N PRO A 108 -14.10 6.84 -2.25
CA PRO A 108 -13.33 6.27 -1.14
C PRO A 108 -14.09 5.23 -0.30
N LEU A 109 -15.42 5.14 -0.44
CA LEU A 109 -16.21 4.10 0.22
C LEU A 109 -16.44 2.88 -0.67
N GLU A 110 -15.90 2.86 -1.89
CA GLU A 110 -15.96 1.72 -2.81
C GLU A 110 -14.71 0.85 -2.60
N PRO A 111 -14.86 -0.41 -2.12
CA PRO A 111 -13.72 -1.30 -1.95
C PRO A 111 -13.10 -1.72 -3.29
N GLU A 112 -11.80 -1.91 -3.30
CA GLU A 112 -11.06 -2.34 -4.48
C GLU A 112 -11.06 -3.86 -4.63
N ALA A 113 -11.48 -4.35 -5.80
CA ALA A 113 -11.52 -5.78 -6.09
C ALA A 113 -10.15 -6.49 -5.94
N THR A 114 -9.04 -5.75 -6.11
CA THR A 114 -7.67 -6.28 -5.96
C THR A 114 -7.39 -6.80 -4.54
N TYR A 115 -8.06 -6.27 -3.52
CA TYR A 115 -7.83 -6.62 -2.11
C TYR A 115 -8.99 -7.42 -1.49
N ALA A 116 -9.92 -7.88 -2.33
CA ALA A 116 -11.16 -8.54 -1.91
C ALA A 116 -11.00 -9.98 -1.40
N ASP A 117 -9.77 -10.53 -1.36
CA ASP A 117 -9.48 -11.95 -1.06
C ASP A 117 -8.68 -12.20 0.26
N GLY A 118 -8.38 -11.17 1.06
CA GLY A 118 -7.71 -11.34 2.36
C GLY A 118 -8.52 -12.16 3.40
N PRO A 119 -7.88 -12.77 4.41
CA PRO A 119 -8.57 -13.61 5.42
C PRO A 119 -9.40 -12.79 6.44
N MET A 120 -9.15 -11.48 6.54
CA MET A 120 -9.85 -10.56 7.42
C MET A 120 -10.50 -9.46 6.58
N ARG A 121 -11.75 -9.15 6.87
CA ARG A 121 -12.50 -8.05 6.25
C ARG A 121 -12.87 -7.01 7.30
N LEU A 122 -12.81 -5.75 6.90
CA LEU A 122 -12.96 -4.62 7.81
C LEU A 122 -14.14 -3.77 7.38
N LEU A 123 -15.06 -3.52 8.30
CA LEU A 123 -16.21 -2.66 8.08
C LEU A 123 -16.03 -1.37 8.89
N PRO A 124 -15.76 -0.21 8.25
CA PRO A 124 -15.42 1.02 8.95
C PRO A 124 -16.66 1.71 9.51
N LEU A 125 -16.48 2.26 10.70
CA LEU A 125 -17.47 2.91 11.53
C LEU A 125 -16.90 4.25 12.02
N SER A 126 -17.76 5.20 12.34
CA SER A 126 -17.37 6.43 13.02
C SER A 126 -18.41 6.88 14.02
N LEU A 127 -17.96 7.22 15.24
CA LEU A 127 -18.78 7.91 16.21
C LEU A 127 -18.46 9.41 16.16
N LEU A 128 -19.43 10.19 15.70
CA LEU A 128 -19.36 11.65 15.72
C LEU A 128 -19.89 12.17 17.06
N ALA A 129 -18.98 12.42 17.99
CA ALA A 129 -19.27 12.87 19.34
C ALA A 129 -19.23 14.40 19.46
N PRO A 130 -20.06 14.99 20.33
CA PRO A 130 -19.85 16.37 20.78
C PRO A 130 -18.44 16.56 21.36
N GLU A 131 -17.81 17.69 21.07
CA GLU A 131 -16.44 18.00 21.55
C GLU A 131 -16.29 17.84 23.07
N THR A 132 -17.32 18.18 23.85
CA THR A 132 -17.33 18.04 25.31
C THR A 132 -17.30 16.59 25.81
N LEU A 133 -17.72 15.63 24.98
CA LEU A 133 -17.80 14.20 25.30
C LEU A 133 -16.68 13.39 24.64
N ALA A 134 -16.07 13.91 23.58
CA ALA A 134 -15.18 13.17 22.70
C ALA A 134 -13.99 12.51 23.42
N ALA A 135 -13.35 13.22 24.36
CA ALA A 135 -12.19 12.69 25.10
C ALA A 135 -12.58 11.51 26.00
N GLU A 136 -13.62 11.67 26.82
CA GLU A 136 -14.13 10.61 27.71
C GLU A 136 -14.60 9.39 26.92
N LEU A 137 -15.32 9.62 25.82
CA LEU A 137 -15.81 8.55 24.97
C LEU A 137 -14.66 7.82 24.27
N SER A 138 -13.65 8.55 23.79
CA SER A 138 -12.45 7.95 23.19
C SER A 138 -11.72 7.04 24.18
N GLU A 139 -11.51 7.49 25.41
CA GLU A 139 -10.85 6.68 26.45
C GLU A 139 -11.67 5.42 26.78
N SER A 140 -12.99 5.57 26.90
CA SER A 140 -13.90 4.45 27.16
C SER A 140 -13.85 3.41 26.03
N LEU A 141 -13.83 3.85 24.76
CA LEU A 141 -13.71 2.96 23.60
C LEU A 141 -12.39 2.18 23.63
N GLU A 142 -11.25 2.84 23.86
CA GLU A 142 -9.95 2.16 23.91
C GLU A 142 -9.91 1.10 25.02
N VAL A 143 -10.49 1.38 26.19
CA VAL A 143 -10.52 0.42 27.31
C VAL A 143 -11.45 -0.77 27.02
N GLU A 144 -12.67 -0.50 26.58
CA GLU A 144 -13.70 -1.52 26.45
C GLU A 144 -13.47 -2.42 25.21
N LEU A 145 -13.01 -1.86 24.09
CA LEU A 145 -12.87 -2.63 22.84
C LEU A 145 -11.71 -3.65 22.89
N VAL A 146 -10.61 -3.34 23.58
CA VAL A 146 -9.45 -4.23 23.70
C VAL A 146 -9.83 -5.61 24.27
N GLY A 147 -10.63 -5.63 25.35
CA GLY A 147 -10.98 -6.87 26.05
C GLY A 147 -12.38 -7.41 25.74
N ARG A 148 -13.35 -6.53 25.45
CA ARG A 148 -14.78 -6.87 25.36
C ARG A 148 -15.39 -6.58 24.00
N GLY A 149 -14.59 -6.17 23.01
CA GLY A 149 -15.05 -5.79 21.68
C GLY A 149 -15.67 -6.90 20.83
N GLU A 150 -15.97 -8.10 21.35
CA GLU A 150 -16.66 -9.13 20.57
C GLU A 150 -18.05 -8.66 20.17
N ALA A 151 -18.41 -8.85 18.90
CA ALA A 151 -19.74 -8.54 18.41
C ALA A 151 -20.79 -9.47 19.00
N GLY A 152 -21.99 -8.96 19.19
CA GLY A 152 -23.10 -9.74 19.72
C GLY A 152 -23.47 -10.89 18.78
N ALA A 153 -24.01 -11.98 19.34
CA ALA A 153 -24.39 -13.16 18.56
C ALA A 153 -25.37 -12.84 17.42
N ARG A 154 -26.25 -11.85 17.59
CA ARG A 154 -27.19 -11.39 16.55
C ARG A 154 -26.47 -10.73 15.38
N THR A 155 -25.48 -9.90 15.66
CA THR A 155 -24.65 -9.21 14.66
C THR A 155 -23.84 -10.23 13.86
N ALA A 156 -23.15 -11.15 14.55
CA ALA A 156 -22.37 -12.21 13.90
C ALA A 156 -23.24 -13.12 13.02
N ASP A 157 -24.39 -13.56 13.53
CA ASP A 157 -25.36 -14.40 12.80
C ASP A 157 -25.93 -13.68 11.56
N TRP A 158 -26.25 -12.39 11.70
CA TRP A 158 -26.68 -11.58 10.55
C TRP A 158 -25.58 -11.48 9.49
N LEU A 159 -24.33 -11.21 9.89
CA LEU A 159 -23.19 -11.11 8.96
C LEU A 159 -22.97 -12.43 8.21
N MET A 160 -22.93 -13.55 8.93
CA MET A 160 -22.74 -14.88 8.32
C MET A 160 -23.81 -15.19 7.27
N ARG A 161 -25.09 -14.95 7.59
CA ARG A 161 -26.19 -15.18 6.63
C ARG A 161 -26.16 -14.24 5.44
N THR A 162 -25.88 -12.96 5.68
CA THR A 162 -25.98 -11.90 4.66
C THR A 162 -24.80 -11.93 3.68
N LEU A 163 -23.62 -12.30 4.16
CA LEU A 163 -22.38 -12.41 3.36
C LEU A 163 -22.15 -13.82 2.82
N GLY A 164 -22.85 -14.82 3.36
CA GLY A 164 -22.72 -16.22 2.95
C GLY A 164 -21.40 -16.86 3.37
N VAL A 165 -20.86 -16.49 4.54
CA VAL A 165 -19.56 -16.96 5.04
C VAL A 165 -19.67 -17.50 6.46
N ARG A 166 -18.66 -18.26 6.87
CA ARG A 166 -18.39 -18.58 8.27
C ARG A 166 -17.33 -17.63 8.82
N LEU A 167 -17.55 -17.16 10.04
CA LEU A 167 -16.67 -16.25 10.76
C LEU A 167 -16.06 -16.98 11.95
N GLU A 168 -14.74 -16.87 12.13
CA GLU A 168 -14.05 -17.34 13.33
C GLU A 168 -14.21 -16.33 14.46
N HIS A 169 -13.98 -15.05 14.12
CA HIS A 169 -14.10 -13.93 15.06
C HIS A 169 -14.76 -12.73 14.40
N VAL A 170 -15.55 -11.99 15.19
CA VAL A 170 -16.14 -10.70 14.79
C VAL A 170 -15.95 -9.73 15.95
N ARG A 171 -15.16 -8.67 15.74
CA ARG A 171 -14.72 -7.79 16.83
C ARG A 171 -14.67 -6.32 16.42
N TYR A 172 -15.15 -5.45 17.30
CA TYR A 172 -14.92 -4.02 17.25
C TYR A 172 -13.52 -3.69 17.74
N LEU A 173 -12.82 -2.85 17.00
CA LEU A 173 -11.47 -2.36 17.29
C LEU A 173 -11.45 -0.84 17.11
N SER A 174 -10.65 -0.14 17.92
CA SER A 174 -10.32 1.25 17.60
C SER A 174 -9.44 1.29 16.35
N ARG A 175 -9.34 2.45 15.70
CA ARG A 175 -8.33 2.62 14.63
C ARG A 175 -6.90 2.41 15.15
N ASN A 176 -6.64 2.75 16.41
CA ASN A 176 -5.32 2.56 17.02
C ASN A 176 -5.01 1.07 17.22
N ASP A 177 -6.00 0.27 17.59
CA ASP A 177 -5.87 -1.20 17.65
C ASP A 177 -5.56 -1.78 16.26
N LEU A 178 -6.24 -1.31 15.20
CA LEU A 178 -5.96 -1.74 13.84
C LEU A 178 -4.53 -1.40 13.40
N LEU A 179 -4.06 -0.17 13.70
CA LEU A 179 -2.69 0.25 13.45
C LEU A 179 -1.69 -0.65 14.19
N ALA A 180 -1.91 -0.90 15.48
CA ALA A 180 -1.04 -1.74 16.31
C ALA A 180 -0.99 -3.19 15.80
N MET A 181 -2.13 -3.76 15.42
CA MET A 181 -2.20 -5.09 14.83
C MET A 181 -1.44 -5.15 13.50
N THR A 182 -1.62 -4.15 12.64
CA THR A 182 -0.96 -4.08 11.33
C THR A 182 0.56 -3.94 11.47
N CYS A 183 1.02 -3.10 12.42
CA CYS A 183 2.43 -2.98 12.78
C CYS A 183 3.03 -4.35 13.08
N VAL A 184 2.43 -5.08 14.01
CA VAL A 184 2.87 -6.42 14.42
C VAL A 184 2.85 -7.39 13.23
N GLN A 185 1.81 -7.35 12.39
CA GLN A 185 1.73 -8.20 11.19
C GLN A 185 2.88 -7.93 10.22
N TYR A 186 3.21 -6.67 9.96
CA TYR A 186 4.29 -6.27 9.05
C TYR A 186 5.66 -6.61 9.61
N GLU A 187 5.88 -6.44 10.91
CA GLU A 187 7.12 -6.86 11.56
C GLU A 187 7.38 -8.37 11.39
N HIS A 188 6.36 -9.21 11.55
CA HIS A 188 6.49 -10.68 11.40
C HIS A 188 6.88 -11.13 9.99
N VAL A 189 6.63 -10.31 8.97
CA VAL A 189 6.99 -10.60 7.56
C VAL A 189 8.18 -9.79 7.06
N ASN A 190 9.02 -9.27 7.97
CA ASN A 190 10.22 -8.47 7.67
C ASN A 190 9.93 -7.13 6.96
N LEU A 191 8.78 -6.52 7.24
CA LEU A 191 8.39 -5.20 6.72
C LEU A 191 8.48 -4.10 7.78
N ALA A 192 9.18 -4.33 8.89
CA ALA A 192 9.35 -3.35 9.98
C ALA A 192 9.89 -2.00 9.49
N ALA A 193 10.91 -2.01 8.61
CA ALA A 193 11.47 -0.80 8.03
C ALA A 193 10.45 0.00 7.22
N LEU A 194 9.54 -0.70 6.53
CA LEU A 194 8.49 -0.08 5.74
C LEU A 194 7.37 0.47 6.63
N TRP A 195 7.03 -0.25 7.71
CA TRP A 195 6.09 0.22 8.72
C TRP A 195 6.52 1.56 9.32
N THR A 196 7.80 1.74 9.67
CA THR A 196 8.33 3.01 10.19
C THR A 196 7.98 4.21 9.29
N LEU A 197 8.08 4.04 7.96
CA LEU A 197 7.76 5.09 7.00
C LEU A 197 6.26 5.28 6.81
N LEU A 198 5.50 4.17 6.79
CA LEU A 198 4.05 4.19 6.68
C LEU A 198 3.40 4.84 7.91
N GLU A 199 3.88 4.55 9.11
CA GLU A 199 3.44 5.17 10.36
C GLU A 199 3.65 6.69 10.32
N ALA A 200 4.82 7.15 9.86
CA ALA A 200 5.07 8.56 9.63
C ALA A 200 4.04 9.16 8.66
N ALA A 201 3.79 8.51 7.52
CA ALA A 201 2.79 8.96 6.56
C ALA A 201 1.34 8.97 7.10
N LEU A 202 0.99 8.04 7.99
CA LEU A 202 -0.36 7.91 8.56
C LEU A 202 -0.60 8.89 9.70
N LEU A 203 0.37 9.03 10.61
CA LEU A 203 0.17 9.70 11.90
C LEU A 203 0.89 11.05 11.99
N THR A 204 2.03 11.20 11.32
CA THR A 204 2.83 12.44 11.33
C THR A 204 3.30 12.84 9.93
N PRO A 205 2.38 13.03 8.96
CA PRO A 205 2.74 13.17 7.54
C PRO A 205 3.65 14.37 7.24
N TYR A 206 3.75 15.33 8.16
CA TYR A 206 4.60 16.51 8.12
C TYR A 206 6.06 16.26 8.56
N ARG A 207 6.35 15.09 9.16
CA ARG A 207 7.68 14.72 9.63
C ARG A 207 8.39 13.88 8.58
N GLU A 208 9.66 14.19 8.34
CA GLU A 208 10.53 13.31 7.55
C GLU A 208 10.95 12.10 8.38
N GLU A 209 11.05 10.93 7.74
CA GLU A 209 11.45 9.69 8.39
C GLU A 209 12.36 8.88 7.48
N THR A 210 13.30 8.14 8.06
CA THR A 210 14.26 7.32 7.31
C THR A 210 14.29 5.91 7.88
N ALA A 211 14.44 4.93 7.00
CA ALA A 211 14.58 3.54 7.39
C ALA A 211 15.63 2.84 6.53
N LEU A 212 16.17 1.74 7.06
CA LEU A 212 17.06 0.85 6.34
C LEU A 212 16.38 -0.51 6.23
N SER A 213 16.28 -1.06 5.02
CA SER A 213 15.68 -2.38 4.82
C SER A 213 16.52 -3.48 5.47
N ALA A 214 15.96 -4.69 5.55
CA ALA A 214 16.68 -5.85 6.09
C ALA A 214 17.95 -6.18 5.30
N ARG A 215 18.00 -5.80 4.01
CA ARG A 215 19.18 -5.97 3.12
C ARG A 215 20.04 -4.72 2.99
N GLY A 216 19.75 -3.66 3.76
CA GLY A 216 20.55 -2.44 3.76
C GLY A 216 20.16 -1.43 2.68
N LEU A 217 18.96 -1.52 2.10
CA LEU A 217 18.47 -0.51 1.15
C LEU A 217 17.95 0.70 1.91
N ALA A 218 18.52 1.88 1.66
CA ALA A 218 18.09 3.10 2.35
C ALA A 218 16.77 3.64 1.78
N LEU A 219 15.90 4.09 2.68
CA LEU A 219 14.57 4.61 2.38
C LEU A 219 14.34 5.92 3.12
N ARG A 220 13.60 6.84 2.50
CA ARG A 220 13.20 8.11 3.12
C ARG A 220 11.76 8.46 2.77
N TYR A 221 10.97 8.75 3.78
CA TYR A 221 9.68 9.43 3.67
C TYR A 221 9.87 10.93 3.80
N ALA A 222 9.34 11.70 2.86
CA ALA A 222 9.24 13.15 2.93
C ALA A 222 8.12 13.63 2.00
N GLU A 223 7.32 14.62 2.42
CA GLU A 223 6.30 15.26 1.57
C GLU A 223 5.32 14.26 0.92
N GLY A 224 4.88 13.23 1.64
CA GLY A 224 3.91 12.26 1.14
C GLY A 224 4.45 11.24 0.11
N LYS A 225 5.77 11.14 -0.07
CA LYS A 225 6.42 10.21 -1.01
C LYS A 225 7.55 9.44 -0.32
N ILE A 226 7.82 8.23 -0.84
CA ILE A 226 8.96 7.41 -0.45
C ILE A 226 10.05 7.53 -1.52
N SER A 227 11.24 7.94 -1.11
CA SER A 227 12.46 7.87 -1.91
C SER A 227 13.24 6.62 -1.52
N VAL A 228 13.60 5.79 -2.50
CA VAL A 228 14.38 4.57 -2.30
C VAL A 228 15.76 4.75 -2.94
N GLN A 229 16.81 4.33 -2.25
CA GLN A 229 18.16 4.30 -2.80
C GLN A 229 18.21 3.50 -4.11
N SER A 230 18.96 3.98 -5.09
CA SER A 230 19.24 3.25 -6.32
C SER A 230 19.85 1.88 -6.02
N PRO A 231 19.32 0.78 -6.61
CA PRO A 231 19.95 -0.52 -6.54
C PRO A 231 21.39 -0.52 -7.10
N ALA A 232 21.69 0.31 -8.11
CA ALA A 232 23.05 0.45 -8.63
C ALA A 232 23.96 1.19 -7.63
N ASP A 233 23.48 2.22 -6.95
CA ASP A 233 24.25 2.91 -5.89
C ASP A 233 24.49 2.02 -4.68
N TRP A 234 23.46 1.27 -4.25
CA TRP A 234 23.60 0.26 -3.21
C TRP A 234 24.64 -0.81 -3.59
N LEU A 235 24.67 -1.23 -4.87
CA LEU A 235 25.63 -2.21 -5.36
C LEU A 235 27.08 -1.69 -5.30
N ARG A 236 27.30 -0.40 -5.56
CA ARG A 236 28.62 0.25 -5.50
C ARG A 236 29.24 0.19 -4.11
N THR A 237 28.43 0.13 -3.06
CA THR A 237 28.94 0.03 -1.68
C THR A 237 29.31 -1.40 -1.28
N GLN A 238 29.03 -2.40 -2.12
CA GLN A 238 29.31 -3.81 -1.81
C GLN A 238 30.72 -4.22 -2.26
N SER A 239 31.45 -4.92 -1.39
CA SER A 239 32.83 -5.36 -1.64
C SER A 239 32.99 -6.88 -1.77
N SER A 240 31.90 -7.62 -1.97
CA SER A 240 31.92 -9.09 -2.11
C SER A 240 32.36 -9.54 -3.51
N GLU A 241 32.61 -10.83 -3.68
CA GLU A 241 32.94 -11.42 -4.99
C GLU A 241 31.80 -11.19 -6.01
N PRO A 242 32.08 -11.07 -7.33
CA PRO A 242 31.07 -10.68 -8.33
C PRO A 242 29.80 -11.55 -8.35
N ALA A 243 29.95 -12.86 -8.16
CA ALA A 243 28.80 -13.77 -8.10
C ALA A 243 27.91 -13.51 -6.88
N GLN A 244 28.51 -13.18 -5.74
CA GLN A 244 27.79 -12.81 -4.52
C GLN A 244 27.11 -11.46 -4.69
N ARG A 245 27.79 -10.46 -5.26
CA ARG A 245 27.19 -9.15 -5.57
C ARG A 245 25.95 -9.25 -6.47
N ALA A 246 26.03 -10.07 -7.51
CA ALA A 246 24.89 -10.32 -8.39
C ALA A 246 23.72 -10.99 -7.64
N HIS A 247 24.03 -11.96 -6.76
CA HIS A 247 23.02 -12.60 -5.90
C HIS A 247 22.37 -11.60 -4.93
N ASP A 248 23.16 -10.77 -4.26
CA ASP A 248 22.65 -9.80 -3.29
C ASP A 248 21.81 -8.71 -3.98
N LEU A 249 22.22 -8.26 -5.17
CA LEU A 249 21.42 -7.34 -5.98
C LEU A 249 20.06 -7.94 -6.35
N ALA A 250 20.02 -9.23 -6.71
CA ALA A 250 18.75 -9.91 -6.98
C ALA A 250 17.85 -9.90 -5.72
N GLY A 251 18.43 -10.09 -4.54
CA GLY A 251 17.72 -10.00 -3.26
C GLY A 251 17.18 -8.59 -2.97
N ILE A 252 17.96 -7.55 -3.23
CA ILE A 252 17.53 -6.14 -3.10
C ILE A 252 16.39 -5.81 -4.06
N LEU A 253 16.49 -6.23 -5.32
CA LEU A 253 15.45 -5.99 -6.32
C LEU A 253 14.17 -6.77 -6.00
N PHE A 254 14.28 -7.97 -5.43
CA PHE A 254 13.12 -8.70 -4.92
C PHE A 254 12.43 -7.95 -3.78
N GLU A 255 13.20 -7.50 -2.77
CA GLU A 255 12.67 -6.71 -1.65
C GLU A 255 12.02 -5.41 -2.13
N LEU A 256 12.66 -4.70 -3.06
CA LEU A 256 12.14 -3.47 -3.66
C LEU A 256 10.78 -3.69 -4.34
N ARG A 257 10.57 -4.82 -5.02
CA ARG A 257 9.27 -5.18 -5.62
C ARG A 257 8.20 -5.38 -4.57
N GLN A 258 8.52 -6.07 -3.47
CA GLN A 258 7.60 -6.26 -2.35
C GLN A 258 7.22 -4.92 -1.72
N TYR A 259 8.20 -4.05 -1.51
CA TYR A 259 7.98 -2.73 -0.92
C TYR A 259 7.14 -1.85 -1.84
N ALA A 260 7.45 -1.84 -3.14
CA ALA A 260 6.68 -1.10 -4.13
C ALA A 260 5.22 -1.55 -4.19
N ALA A 261 4.95 -2.85 -4.20
CA ALA A 261 3.58 -3.37 -4.22
C ALA A 261 2.78 -2.98 -2.97
N LEU A 262 3.42 -3.02 -1.80
CA LEU A 262 2.76 -2.61 -0.56
C LEU A 262 2.53 -1.10 -0.50
N LEU A 263 3.53 -0.30 -0.86
CA LEU A 263 3.39 1.16 -0.91
C LEU A 263 2.33 1.60 -1.93
N GLU A 264 2.24 0.92 -3.07
CA GLU A 264 1.16 1.11 -4.03
C GLU A 264 -0.20 0.84 -3.40
N ALA A 265 -0.37 -0.25 -2.63
CA ALA A 265 -1.62 -0.53 -1.94
C ALA A 265 -2.03 0.55 -0.92
N HIS A 266 -1.05 1.14 -0.24
CA HIS A 266 -1.24 2.26 0.67
C HIS A 266 -1.31 3.64 -0.02
N HIS A 267 -1.27 3.69 -1.35
CA HIS A 267 -1.24 4.95 -2.12
C HIS A 267 -0.08 5.88 -1.76
N LEU A 268 1.10 5.31 -1.48
CA LEU A 268 2.33 6.06 -1.25
C LEU A 268 3.21 6.00 -2.50
N PRO A 269 3.39 7.13 -3.21
CA PRO A 269 4.25 7.19 -4.38
C PRO A 269 5.69 6.83 -4.05
N VAL A 270 6.30 6.02 -4.92
CA VAL A 270 7.70 5.61 -4.82
C VAL A 270 8.53 6.35 -5.86
N SER A 271 9.70 6.82 -5.45
CA SER A 271 10.68 7.48 -6.30
C SER A 271 12.06 6.90 -6.05
N LEU A 272 12.94 7.01 -7.04
CA LEU A 272 14.33 6.58 -6.93
C LEU A 272 15.22 7.78 -6.55
N HIS A 273 16.08 7.57 -5.57
CA HIS A 273 17.15 8.50 -5.21
C HIS A 273 18.50 7.90 -5.62
N SER A 274 19.28 8.66 -6.38
CA SER A 274 20.62 8.25 -6.79
C SER A 274 21.61 9.41 -6.65
N GLU A 275 22.82 9.09 -6.19
CA GLU A 275 23.95 10.02 -6.10
C GLU A 275 24.74 10.10 -7.42
N HIS A 276 24.66 9.05 -8.25
CA HIS A 276 25.41 8.94 -9.51
C HIS A 276 24.57 9.22 -10.77
N ALA A 277 23.24 9.16 -10.66
CA ALA A 277 22.36 9.45 -11.77
C ALA A 277 22.22 10.95 -12.01
N SER A 278 22.30 11.34 -13.29
CA SER A 278 21.98 12.70 -13.74
C SER A 278 20.49 13.03 -13.62
N ALA A 279 19.63 12.01 -13.67
CA ALA A 279 18.20 12.12 -13.47
C ALA A 279 17.63 10.76 -13.02
N THR A 280 16.56 10.79 -12.25
CA THR A 280 15.76 9.60 -11.93
C THR A 280 14.34 9.77 -12.46
N GLY A 281 13.65 8.65 -12.66
CA GLY A 281 12.26 8.61 -13.10
C GLY A 281 11.47 7.54 -12.35
N ALA A 282 10.20 7.81 -12.13
CA ALA A 282 9.25 6.87 -11.56
C ALA A 282 7.97 6.93 -12.38
N GLU A 283 7.57 5.79 -12.91
CA GLU A 283 6.34 5.61 -13.69
C GLU A 283 5.58 4.43 -13.12
N HIS A 284 4.33 4.24 -13.55
CA HIS A 284 3.52 3.14 -13.05
C HIS A 284 4.19 1.78 -13.33
N GLY A 285 4.62 1.13 -12.24
CA GLY A 285 5.25 -0.19 -12.28
C GLY A 285 6.76 -0.24 -12.50
N TYR A 286 7.48 0.87 -12.71
CA TYR A 286 8.94 0.85 -12.84
C TYR A 286 9.66 2.12 -12.38
N LEU A 287 10.94 1.95 -12.00
CA LEU A 287 11.86 3.04 -11.69
C LEU A 287 12.97 3.13 -12.73
N LEU A 288 13.54 4.32 -12.92
CA LEU A 288 14.61 4.61 -13.88
C LEU A 288 15.70 5.47 -13.25
N GLU A 289 16.94 5.23 -13.63
CA GLU A 289 18.08 6.13 -13.40
C GLU A 289 18.87 6.35 -14.69
N VAL A 290 19.18 7.62 -14.98
CA VAL A 290 19.92 8.02 -16.18
C VAL A 290 21.35 8.37 -15.79
N LEU A 291 22.29 7.55 -16.24
CA LEU A 291 23.71 7.66 -15.95
C LEU A 291 24.48 8.43 -17.03
N GLY A 292 23.92 8.58 -18.23
CA GLY A 292 24.57 9.33 -19.30
C GLY A 292 23.70 9.56 -20.53
N THR A 293 24.26 10.35 -21.46
CA THR A 293 23.68 10.63 -22.76
C THR A 293 24.36 9.83 -23.87
N LEU A 294 23.67 9.72 -25.01
CA LEU A 294 24.22 9.11 -26.22
C LEU A 294 25.50 9.83 -26.67
N GLU A 295 26.49 9.06 -27.05
CA GLU A 295 27.74 9.54 -27.64
C GLU A 295 27.93 9.01 -29.07
N PRO A 296 28.18 9.88 -30.06
CA PRO A 296 28.39 9.45 -31.45
C PRO A 296 29.64 8.58 -31.66
N ALA A 297 30.63 8.68 -30.76
CA ALA A 297 31.86 7.89 -30.83
C ALA A 297 31.66 6.42 -30.42
N TYR A 298 30.48 6.06 -29.90
CA TYR A 298 30.14 4.71 -29.50
C TYR A 298 29.15 4.11 -30.51
N GLY A 299 29.10 2.77 -30.55
CA GLY A 299 28.13 2.04 -31.37
C GLY A 299 26.67 2.31 -30.98
N ALA A 300 25.75 1.76 -31.77
CA ALA A 300 24.32 1.87 -31.52
C ALA A 300 23.97 1.38 -30.11
N PRO A 301 23.12 2.12 -29.37
CA PRO A 301 22.67 1.69 -28.05
C PRO A 301 21.76 0.46 -28.16
N ALA A 302 21.83 -0.41 -27.15
CA ALA A 302 21.01 -1.63 -27.08
C ALA A 302 20.51 -1.88 -25.66
N LEU A 303 19.31 -2.47 -25.55
CA LEU A 303 18.66 -2.83 -24.29
C LEU A 303 19.04 -4.26 -23.88
N HIS A 304 19.43 -4.44 -22.63
CA HIS A 304 19.84 -5.72 -22.09
C HIS A 304 19.02 -6.08 -20.84
N ALA A 305 18.45 -7.27 -20.81
CA ALA A 305 17.66 -7.78 -19.69
C ALA A 305 18.57 -8.55 -18.71
N HIS A 306 18.66 -8.06 -17.48
CA HIS A 306 19.32 -8.77 -16.39
C HIS A 306 18.32 -9.72 -15.74
N GLU A 307 18.68 -10.99 -15.66
CA GLU A 307 17.80 -12.04 -15.15
C GLU A 307 18.35 -12.67 -13.88
N ALA A 308 17.46 -13.00 -12.95
CA ALA A 308 17.79 -13.73 -11.73
C ALA A 308 16.91 -14.98 -11.60
N PRO A 309 17.47 -16.13 -11.17
CA PRO A 309 16.72 -17.36 -10.98
C PRO A 309 15.49 -17.16 -10.08
N GLY A 310 14.31 -17.58 -10.57
CA GLY A 310 13.04 -17.44 -9.84
C GLY A 310 12.40 -16.04 -9.88
N LEU A 311 13.09 -15.01 -10.37
CA LEU A 311 12.61 -13.62 -10.40
C LEU A 311 12.35 -13.06 -11.80
N GLY A 312 12.84 -13.75 -12.84
CA GLY A 312 12.79 -13.28 -14.23
C GLY A 312 13.69 -12.06 -14.46
N VAL A 313 13.27 -11.15 -15.33
CA VAL A 313 13.99 -9.90 -15.60
C VAL A 313 13.87 -8.98 -14.37
N VAL A 314 14.99 -8.66 -13.73
CA VAL A 314 15.06 -7.80 -12.52
C VAL A 314 15.54 -6.38 -12.82
N ALA A 315 16.27 -6.19 -13.91
CA ALA A 315 16.69 -4.87 -14.38
C ALA A 315 16.85 -4.87 -15.91
N VAL A 316 16.70 -3.69 -16.51
CA VAL A 316 16.98 -3.42 -17.92
C VAL A 316 18.08 -2.38 -18.00
N THR A 317 19.13 -2.66 -18.76
CA THR A 317 20.25 -1.73 -18.97
C THR A 317 20.31 -1.30 -20.42
N LEU A 318 20.23 0.01 -20.67
CA LEU A 318 20.54 0.60 -21.96
C LEU A 318 22.04 0.95 -21.99
N ALA A 319 22.78 0.46 -22.98
CA ALA A 319 24.20 0.76 -23.10
C ALA A 319 24.65 0.91 -24.56
N GLN A 320 25.66 1.75 -24.79
CA GLN A 320 26.40 1.83 -26.05
C GLN A 320 27.73 1.07 -25.95
N ARG A 321 28.22 0.57 -27.07
CA ARG A 321 29.50 -0.16 -27.13
C ARG A 321 30.64 0.76 -27.54
N GLY A 322 31.76 0.75 -26.81
CA GLY A 322 32.96 1.49 -27.18
C GLY A 322 34.03 0.61 -27.82
N ASP A 323 34.95 1.23 -28.58
CA ASP A 323 36.02 0.56 -29.34
C ASP A 323 37.09 -0.15 -28.48
N GLY A 324 36.97 -0.11 -27.15
CA GLY A 324 37.83 -0.82 -26.20
C GLY A 324 37.16 -1.99 -25.48
N GLY A 325 35.98 -2.44 -25.91
CA GLY A 325 35.25 -3.51 -25.25
C GLY A 325 34.62 -3.12 -23.91
N ARG A 326 34.56 -1.83 -23.56
CA ARG A 326 33.82 -1.36 -22.38
C ARG A 326 32.46 -0.82 -22.83
N ALA A 327 31.39 -1.41 -22.32
CA ALA A 327 30.04 -0.89 -22.52
C ALA A 327 29.87 0.40 -21.70
N ARG A 328 29.37 1.45 -22.34
CA ARG A 328 28.94 2.69 -21.69
C ARG A 328 27.47 2.56 -21.34
N VAL A 329 27.17 2.38 -20.06
CA VAL A 329 25.80 2.37 -19.57
C VAL A 329 25.21 3.79 -19.64
N LEU A 330 23.99 3.88 -20.14
CA LEU A 330 23.23 5.13 -20.23
C LEU A 330 22.09 5.19 -19.23
N VAL A 331 21.39 4.06 -19.04
CA VAL A 331 20.20 3.98 -18.19
C VAL A 331 20.11 2.61 -17.53
N HIS A 332 19.68 2.57 -16.28
CA HIS A 332 19.08 1.38 -15.68
C HIS A 332 17.59 1.60 -15.45
N GLY A 333 16.80 0.56 -15.70
CA GLY A 333 15.39 0.50 -15.37
C GLY A 333 15.08 -0.72 -14.52
N TYR A 334 14.21 -0.54 -13.53
CA TYR A 334 13.85 -1.54 -12.54
C TYR A 334 12.34 -1.82 -12.62
N PRO A 335 11.90 -2.88 -13.33
CA PRO A 335 10.50 -3.25 -13.35
C PRO A 335 10.08 -3.78 -11.96
N LEU A 336 9.09 -3.14 -11.36
CA LEU A 336 8.58 -3.43 -10.01
C LEU A 336 7.54 -4.56 -10.00
N HIS A 337 6.94 -4.88 -11.15
CA HIS A 337 6.08 -6.05 -11.32
C HIS A 337 6.19 -6.61 -12.75
N SER A 338 5.70 -7.84 -12.95
CA SER A 338 5.86 -8.58 -14.22
C SER A 338 5.27 -7.85 -15.44
N LYS A 339 4.14 -7.16 -15.27
CA LYS A 339 3.48 -6.40 -16.34
C LYS A 339 4.20 -5.09 -16.75
N ALA A 340 5.17 -4.61 -15.95
CA ALA A 340 5.82 -3.32 -16.20
C ALA A 340 6.93 -3.39 -17.25
N LEU A 341 7.46 -4.58 -17.54
CA LEU A 341 8.62 -4.74 -18.42
C LEU A 341 8.36 -4.20 -19.83
N GLY A 342 7.19 -4.49 -20.41
CA GLY A 342 6.84 -4.02 -21.75
C GLY A 342 6.77 -2.50 -21.84
N SER A 343 6.12 -1.85 -20.87
CA SER A 343 6.02 -0.39 -20.79
C SER A 343 7.40 0.24 -20.59
N LEU A 344 8.23 -0.33 -19.72
CA LEU A 344 9.61 0.13 -19.50
C LEU A 344 10.45 0.07 -20.79
N VAL A 345 10.44 -1.07 -21.49
CA VAL A 345 11.19 -1.26 -22.75
C VAL A 345 10.71 -0.27 -23.81
N THR A 346 9.40 -0.09 -23.94
CA THR A 346 8.79 0.85 -24.90
C THR A 346 9.22 2.28 -24.59
N ALA A 347 9.11 2.71 -23.33
CA ALA A 347 9.49 4.05 -22.91
C ALA A 347 10.98 4.35 -23.17
N LEU A 348 11.87 3.37 -22.92
CA LEU A 348 13.30 3.51 -23.22
C LEU A 348 13.56 3.55 -24.73
N ALA A 349 12.88 2.71 -25.50
CA ALA A 349 13.03 2.66 -26.95
C ALA A 349 12.62 3.97 -27.61
N GLU A 350 11.47 4.53 -27.22
CA GLU A 350 10.98 5.81 -27.70
C GLU A 350 11.90 6.97 -27.29
N ARG A 351 12.32 6.99 -26.01
CA ARG A 351 13.18 8.06 -25.48
C ARG A 351 14.52 8.17 -26.21
N TYR A 352 15.09 7.04 -26.63
CA TYR A 352 16.42 6.98 -27.26
C TYR A 352 16.37 6.71 -28.77
N GLY A 353 15.18 6.61 -29.36
CA GLY A 353 14.99 6.43 -30.81
C GLY A 353 15.54 5.10 -31.33
N ILE A 354 15.37 4.02 -30.57
CA ILE A 354 15.94 2.69 -30.88
C ILE A 354 14.84 1.63 -31.02
N PRO A 355 15.12 0.47 -31.65
CA PRO A 355 14.19 -0.64 -31.62
C PRO A 355 13.89 -1.10 -30.19
N ALA A 356 12.64 -1.48 -29.92
CA ALA A 356 12.21 -2.10 -28.66
C ALA A 356 12.66 -3.57 -28.54
N GLU A 357 13.91 -3.86 -28.95
CA GLU A 357 14.51 -5.18 -28.90
C GLU A 357 15.29 -5.33 -27.58
N LEU A 358 14.88 -6.30 -26.76
CA LEU A 358 15.49 -6.57 -25.47
C LEU A 358 16.34 -7.83 -25.54
N HIS A 359 17.65 -7.70 -25.33
CA HIS A 359 18.57 -8.84 -25.32
C HIS A 359 18.62 -9.48 -23.93
N ALA A 360 18.07 -10.68 -23.78
CA ALA A 360 18.14 -11.45 -22.54
C ALA A 360 19.57 -11.90 -22.25
N LEU A 361 20.08 -11.61 -21.05
CA LEU A 361 21.44 -11.96 -20.64
C LEU A 361 21.53 -13.33 -19.96
N GLY A 362 20.42 -13.90 -19.49
CA GLY A 362 20.36 -15.13 -18.69
C GLY A 362 20.94 -14.99 -17.28
N ARG A 363 21.46 -13.80 -16.93
CA ARG A 363 22.08 -13.49 -15.64
C ARG A 363 22.14 -11.98 -15.42
N ILE A 364 22.45 -11.58 -14.18
CA ILE A 364 22.90 -10.22 -13.89
C ILE A 364 24.36 -10.08 -14.35
N VAL A 365 24.63 -9.11 -15.23
CA VAL A 365 25.98 -8.78 -15.69
C VAL A 365 26.53 -7.60 -14.91
N LEU A 366 27.75 -7.76 -14.40
CA LEU A 366 28.52 -6.73 -13.71
C LEU A 366 29.82 -6.43 -14.49
N ASP A 367 30.35 -5.21 -14.38
CA ASP A 367 31.66 -4.85 -14.93
C ASP A 367 32.82 -5.29 -14.01
N ALA A 368 34.06 -4.94 -14.39
CA ALA A 368 35.26 -5.29 -13.63
C ALA A 368 35.30 -4.64 -12.23
N ASP A 369 34.66 -3.47 -12.08
CA ASP A 369 34.52 -2.78 -10.81
C ASP A 369 33.34 -3.37 -9.99
N GLY A 370 32.56 -4.25 -10.63
CA GLY A 370 31.38 -4.95 -10.12
C GLY A 370 30.14 -4.08 -10.04
N HIS A 371 30.06 -3.05 -10.89
CA HIS A 371 28.87 -2.25 -11.11
C HIS A 371 27.94 -2.93 -12.12
N LEU A 372 26.64 -2.64 -12.05
CA LEU A 372 25.66 -3.14 -13.01
C LEU A 372 26.02 -2.66 -14.42
N ALA A 373 26.14 -3.58 -15.38
CA ALA A 373 26.71 -3.28 -16.69
C ALA A 373 26.07 -4.08 -17.83
N ALA A 374 26.47 -3.78 -19.08
CA ALA A 374 26.08 -4.55 -20.26
C ALA A 374 27.28 -5.34 -20.83
N PRO A 375 27.05 -6.40 -21.62
CA PRO A 375 28.13 -7.16 -22.27
C PRO A 375 29.05 -6.29 -23.13
N SER A 376 30.35 -6.60 -23.07
CA SER A 376 31.40 -6.00 -23.88
C SER A 376 31.39 -6.47 -25.34
N HIS A 377 30.86 -7.67 -25.60
CA HIS A 377 30.83 -8.33 -26.91
C HIS A 377 29.41 -8.39 -27.46
N ALA A 378 29.30 -8.57 -28.78
CA ALA A 378 28.03 -8.84 -29.42
C ALA A 378 27.45 -10.17 -28.94
N LEU A 379 26.20 -10.14 -28.46
CA LEU A 379 25.37 -11.33 -28.34
C LEU A 379 24.95 -11.71 -29.76
N HIS A 380 25.25 -12.95 -30.16
CA HIS A 380 24.95 -13.49 -31.49
C HIS A 380 23.52 -14.04 -31.56
#